data_AF-A0A453RXQ1-F1
#
_entry.id   AF-A0A453RXQ1-F1
#
_cell.length_a   1.000
_cell.length_b   1.000
_cell.length_c   1.000
_cell.angle_alpha   90.00
_cell.angle_beta   90.00
_cell.angle_gamma   90.00
#
_symmetry.space_group_name_H-M   'P 1'
#
loop_
_entity.id
_entity.type
_entity.pdbx_description
1 polymer ?
#
loop_
_entity_poly.entity_id
_entity_poly.type
_entity_poly.pdbx_seq_one_letter_code
_entity_poly.pdbx_strand_id
1 'polypeptide(L)'
;MPGLTAKVFRTYNASITLDAILHEETEDGTLLEKIAVYQRANKEVAIICNHQRAVSKSHDTQMTKLNEKIDELKAQINELNKDLGKVKRGKPLGNGADGKPKRALAPEAIEKKISQIETKVEKMEMDKKTKEDLKTVALGTSKINYLDPRITVAWCKTHEVPIEKIFSKTILAKFGWAMDVEPDFRF
;
A
#
# COMPACT_ATOMS: atom_id res chain seq x y z
N MET A 1 32.73 12.59 21.74
CA MET A 1 31.38 12.29 22.25
C MET A 1 31.40 10.89 22.86
N PRO A 2 31.35 10.74 24.19
CA PRO A 2 31.36 9.42 24.84
C PRO A 2 30.20 8.54 24.33
N GLY A 3 30.44 7.24 24.12
CA GLY A 3 29.41 6.29 23.65
C GLY A 3 29.07 6.33 22.16
N LEU A 4 29.72 7.18 21.36
CA LEU A 4 29.54 7.24 19.92
C LEU A 4 30.12 5.98 19.25
N THR A 5 29.30 5.32 18.43
CA THR A 5 29.70 4.13 17.65
C THR A 5 29.15 4.22 16.23
N ALA A 6 29.64 3.39 15.30
CA ALA A 6 29.11 3.30 13.94
C ALA A 6 27.60 3.01 13.90
N LYS A 7 27.08 2.28 14.89
CA LYS A 7 25.64 2.02 15.02
C LYS A 7 24.84 3.30 15.30
N VAL A 8 25.38 4.20 16.13
CA VAL A 8 24.74 5.49 16.45
C VAL A 8 24.56 6.32 15.18
N PHE A 9 25.56 6.36 14.29
CA PHE A 9 25.44 7.06 13.01
C PHE A 9 24.34 6.49 12.11
N ARG A 10 24.20 5.16 12.05
CA ARG A 10 23.13 4.53 11.26
C ARG A 10 21.74 4.90 11.80
N THR A 11 21.56 4.88 13.12
CA THR A 11 20.30 5.28 13.76
C THR A 11 20.00 6.77 13.56
N TYR A 12 21.02 7.63 13.72
CA TYR A 12 20.89 9.06 13.48
C TYR A 12 20.47 9.34 12.03
N ASN A 13 21.22 8.83 11.04
CA ASN A 13 20.91 9.04 9.62
C ASN A 13 19.52 8.50 9.26
N ALA A 14 19.14 7.33 9.77
CA ALA A 14 17.82 6.76 9.53
C ALA A 14 16.70 7.65 10.08
N SER A 15 16.85 8.13 11.32
CA SER A 15 15.83 8.90 12.02
C SER A 15 15.70 10.31 11.44
N ILE A 16 16.83 11.01 11.21
CA ILE A 16 16.80 12.36 10.63
C ILE A 16 16.25 12.36 9.21
N THR A 17 16.56 11.34 8.40
CA THR A 17 15.98 11.21 7.06
C THR A 17 14.49 10.93 7.10
N LEU A 18 14.01 10.07 8.01
CA LEU A 18 12.57 9.85 8.15
C LEU A 18 11.85 11.16 8.51
N ASP A 19 12.37 11.86 9.52
CA ASP A 19 11.80 13.13 9.99
C ASP A 19 11.75 14.19 8.88
N ALA A 20 12.85 14.37 8.14
CA ALA A 20 12.92 15.31 7.04
C ALA A 20 11.90 14.97 5.93
N ILE A 21 11.87 13.73 5.45
CA ILE A 21 10.95 13.32 4.37
C ILE A 21 9.49 13.49 4.82
N LEU A 22 9.15 13.05 6.02
CA LEU A 22 7.78 13.18 6.51
C LEU A 22 7.37 14.65 6.67
N HIS A 23 8.27 15.52 7.10
CA HIS A 23 7.99 16.94 7.25
C HIS A 23 7.86 17.66 5.90
N GLU A 24 8.69 17.32 4.92
CA GLU A 24 8.73 17.98 3.60
C GLU A 24 7.66 17.46 2.64
N GLU A 25 7.35 16.15 2.67
CA GLU A 25 6.50 15.51 1.66
C GLU A 25 5.06 15.23 2.13
N THR A 26 4.74 15.42 3.42
CA THR A 26 3.37 15.17 3.89
C THR A 26 2.51 16.41 3.68
N GLU A 27 1.63 16.34 2.69
CA GLU A 27 0.58 17.35 2.44
C GLU A 27 -0.76 16.92 3.07
N ASP A 28 -1.69 17.88 3.12
CA ASP A 28 -3.09 17.56 3.40
C ASP A 28 -3.65 16.67 2.29
N GLY A 29 -4.42 15.66 2.69
CA GLY A 29 -4.91 14.66 1.76
C GLY A 29 -5.65 13.54 2.48
N THR A 30 -6.06 12.56 1.70
CA THR A 30 -6.72 11.36 2.21
C THR A 30 -5.77 10.56 3.10
N LEU A 31 -6.35 9.78 4.02
CA LEU A 31 -5.59 8.86 4.88
C LEU A 31 -4.66 7.94 4.06
N LEU A 32 -5.08 7.53 2.87
CA LEU A 32 -4.30 6.64 2.00
C LEU A 32 -3.06 7.34 1.42
N GLU A 33 -3.21 8.60 1.00
CA GLU A 33 -2.09 9.41 0.49
C GLU A 33 -1.05 9.65 1.58
N LYS A 34 -1.48 10.03 2.79
CA LYS A 34 -0.59 10.19 3.95
C LYS A 34 0.15 8.90 4.30
N ILE A 35 -0.54 7.76 4.32
CA ILE A 35 0.10 6.45 4.54
C ILE A 35 1.11 6.14 3.42
N ALA A 36 0.81 6.47 2.16
CA ALA A 36 1.73 6.25 1.04
C ALA A 36 3.03 7.05 1.20
N VAL A 37 2.94 8.31 1.68
CA VAL A 37 4.13 9.13 2.02
C VAL A 37 4.98 8.43 3.08
N TYR A 38 4.36 7.98 4.17
CA TYR A 38 5.09 7.25 5.22
C TYR A 38 5.78 5.99 4.69
N GLN A 39 5.09 5.21 3.85
CA GLN A 39 5.69 3.97 3.29
C GLN A 39 6.88 4.27 2.37
N ARG A 40 6.82 5.36 1.60
CA ARG A 40 7.94 5.84 0.78
C ARG A 40 9.12 6.26 1.65
N ALA A 41 8.88 7.09 2.65
CA ALA A 41 9.91 7.55 3.59
C ALA A 41 10.60 6.36 4.29
N ASN A 42 9.84 5.39 4.77
CA ASN A 42 10.39 4.19 5.39
C ASN A 42 11.17 3.30 4.40
N LYS A 43 10.78 3.27 3.12
CA LYS A 43 11.53 2.56 2.07
C LYS A 43 12.88 3.23 1.83
N GLU A 44 12.92 4.55 1.70
CA GLU A 44 14.17 5.30 1.54
C GLU A 44 15.13 5.06 2.71
N VAL A 45 14.62 5.13 3.94
CA VAL A 45 15.43 4.83 5.13
C VAL A 45 15.95 3.38 5.12
N ALA A 46 15.12 2.42 4.72
CA ALA A 46 15.56 1.02 4.63
C ALA A 46 16.68 0.83 3.59
N ILE A 47 16.65 1.58 2.49
CA ILE A 47 17.70 1.59 1.46
C ILE A 47 18.98 2.21 2.03
N ILE A 48 18.90 3.38 2.68
CA ILE A 48 20.04 4.05 3.32
C ILE A 48 20.69 3.16 4.38
N CYS A 49 19.89 2.42 5.14
CA CYS A 49 20.38 1.48 6.14
C CYS A 49 20.95 0.19 5.57
N ASN A 50 20.90 -0.01 4.24
CA ASN A 50 21.24 -1.23 3.53
C ASN A 50 20.47 -2.46 4.06
N HIS A 51 19.19 -2.31 4.38
CA HIS A 51 18.33 -3.41 4.83
C HIS A 51 17.82 -4.22 3.65
N GLN A 52 18.75 -4.86 2.95
CA GLN A 52 18.43 -5.77 1.86
C GLN A 52 17.91 -7.10 2.41
N ARG A 53 17.03 -7.73 1.64
CA ARG A 53 16.62 -9.13 1.84
C ARG A 53 16.67 -9.88 0.52
N ALA A 54 16.91 -11.18 0.60
CA ALA A 54 16.65 -12.06 -0.53
C ALA A 54 15.17 -12.03 -0.90
N VAL A 55 14.88 -12.15 -2.19
CA VAL A 55 13.52 -12.31 -2.68
C VAL A 55 12.91 -13.57 -2.04
N SER A 56 11.69 -13.46 -1.54
CA SER A 56 11.00 -14.61 -0.94
C SER A 56 10.87 -15.74 -1.97
N LYS A 57 11.07 -16.99 -1.56
CA LYS A 57 10.82 -18.17 -2.41
C LYS A 57 9.38 -18.23 -2.94
N SER A 58 8.44 -17.62 -2.22
CA SER A 58 7.03 -17.56 -2.61
C SER A 58 6.68 -16.33 -3.46
N HIS A 59 7.63 -15.46 -3.76
CA HIS A 59 7.38 -14.19 -4.46
C HIS A 59 6.76 -14.44 -5.83
N ASP A 60 7.41 -15.26 -6.65
CA ASP A 60 6.95 -15.55 -8.01
C ASP A 60 5.56 -16.19 -8.01
N THR A 61 5.32 -17.17 -7.13
CA THR A 61 3.99 -17.78 -6.98
C THR A 61 2.93 -16.76 -6.59
N GLN A 62 3.26 -15.80 -5.72
CA GLN A 62 2.33 -14.73 -5.33
C GLN A 62 2.09 -13.74 -6.47
N MET A 63 3.11 -13.43 -7.27
CA MET A 63 2.99 -12.56 -8.43
C MET A 63 2.16 -13.20 -9.54
N THR A 64 2.35 -14.48 -9.82
CA THR A 64 1.53 -15.25 -10.76
C THR A 64 0.07 -15.23 -10.36
N LYS A 65 -0.26 -15.52 -9.09
CA LYS A 65 -1.65 -15.47 -8.59
C LYS A 65 -2.29 -14.09 -8.71
N LEU A 66 -1.51 -13.02 -8.50
CA LEU A 66 -2.01 -11.65 -8.70
C LEU A 66 -2.29 -11.38 -10.17
N ASN A 67 -1.40 -11.81 -11.08
CA ASN A 67 -1.59 -11.67 -12.52
C ASN A 67 -2.83 -12.44 -13.01
N GLU A 68 -2.95 -13.72 -12.66
CA GLU A 68 -4.11 -14.55 -13.00
C GLU A 68 -5.41 -13.87 -12.57
N LYS A 69 -5.43 -13.29 -11.36
CA LYS A 69 -6.63 -12.63 -10.87
C LYS A 69 -6.94 -11.32 -11.59
N ILE A 70 -5.92 -10.55 -11.97
CA ILE A 70 -6.08 -9.34 -12.78
C ILE A 70 -6.62 -9.71 -14.16
N ASP A 71 -6.06 -10.74 -14.78
CA ASP A 71 -6.47 -11.21 -16.11
C ASP A 71 -7.91 -11.73 -16.12
N GLU A 72 -8.33 -12.47 -15.09
CA GLU A 72 -9.73 -12.87 -14.88
C GLU A 72 -10.68 -11.66 -14.83
N LEU A 73 -10.31 -10.62 -14.08
CA LEU A 73 -11.15 -9.42 -13.94
C LEU A 73 -11.20 -8.62 -15.25
N LYS A 74 -10.08 -8.52 -15.97
CA LYS A 74 -10.03 -7.89 -17.31
C LYS A 74 -10.88 -8.67 -18.32
N ALA A 75 -10.87 -10.00 -18.26
CA ALA A 75 -11.75 -10.82 -19.08
C ALA A 75 -13.23 -10.56 -18.77
N GLN A 76 -13.59 -10.43 -17.48
CA GLN A 76 -14.96 -10.07 -17.07
C GLN A 76 -15.38 -8.69 -17.58
N ILE A 77 -14.50 -7.69 -17.52
CA ILE A 77 -14.75 -6.35 -18.09
C ILE A 77 -15.01 -6.47 -19.61
N ASN A 78 -14.18 -7.21 -20.33
CA ASN A 78 -14.33 -7.40 -21.77
C ASN A 78 -15.66 -8.08 -22.14
N GLU A 79 -16.11 -9.08 -21.37
CA GLU A 79 -17.43 -9.69 -21.57
C GLU A 79 -18.57 -8.72 -21.29
N LEU A 80 -18.51 -7.98 -20.19
CA LEU A 80 -19.52 -6.98 -19.84
C LEU A 80 -19.61 -5.86 -20.89
N ASN A 81 -18.48 -5.43 -21.46
CA ASN A 81 -18.44 -4.47 -22.57
C ASN A 81 -19.12 -5.01 -23.83
N LYS A 82 -18.91 -6.29 -24.17
CA LYS A 82 -19.61 -6.95 -25.30
C LYS A 82 -21.12 -7.02 -25.04
N ASP A 83 -21.51 -7.37 -23.82
CA ASP A 83 -22.91 -7.46 -23.41
C ASP A 83 -23.58 -6.08 -23.44
N LEU A 84 -22.92 -5.04 -22.91
CA LEU A 84 -23.36 -3.64 -23.00
C LEU A 84 -23.62 -3.22 -24.45
N GLY A 85 -22.68 -3.53 -25.35
CA GLY A 85 -22.82 -3.24 -26.78
C GLY A 85 -23.99 -4.01 -27.44
N LYS A 86 -24.35 -5.20 -26.96
CA LYS A 86 -25.54 -5.93 -27.45
C LYS A 86 -26.84 -5.30 -26.93
N VAL A 87 -26.90 -5.00 -25.63
CA VAL A 87 -28.08 -4.39 -24.99
C VAL A 87 -28.38 -3.02 -25.61
N LYS A 88 -27.36 -2.16 -25.81
CA LYS A 88 -27.53 -0.85 -26.48
C LYS A 88 -28.06 -0.96 -27.92
N ARG A 89 -27.82 -2.09 -28.60
CA ARG A 89 -28.31 -2.37 -29.96
C ARG A 89 -29.62 -3.17 -29.97
N GLY A 90 -30.24 -3.42 -28.82
CA GLY A 90 -31.45 -4.25 -28.68
C GLY A 90 -31.25 -5.72 -29.06
N LYS A 91 -30.01 -6.21 -29.08
CA LYS A 91 -29.69 -7.61 -29.42
C LYS A 91 -29.78 -8.51 -28.18
N PRO A 92 -30.26 -9.76 -28.31
CA PRO A 92 -30.30 -10.69 -27.20
C PRO A 92 -28.90 -11.00 -26.67
N LEU A 93 -28.81 -11.16 -25.36
CA LEU A 93 -27.60 -11.66 -24.71
C LEU A 93 -27.47 -13.17 -24.98
N GLY A 94 -26.23 -13.67 -24.96
CA GLY A 94 -25.98 -15.11 -25.07
C GLY A 94 -26.38 -15.85 -23.79
N ASN A 95 -26.04 -17.15 -23.73
CA ASN A 95 -26.24 -17.95 -22.53
C ASN A 95 -25.15 -17.65 -21.50
N GLY A 96 -25.49 -17.76 -20.21
CA GLY A 96 -24.55 -17.74 -19.10
C GLY A 96 -23.80 -19.06 -18.98
N ALA A 97 -22.88 -19.12 -18.02
CA ALA A 97 -22.10 -20.33 -17.71
C ALA A 97 -22.98 -21.51 -17.25
N ASP A 98 -24.20 -21.22 -16.80
CA ASP A 98 -25.25 -22.16 -16.40
C ASP A 98 -26.12 -22.64 -17.59
N GLY A 99 -25.79 -22.23 -18.82
CA GLY A 99 -26.53 -22.58 -20.03
C GLY A 99 -27.87 -21.84 -20.18
N LYS A 100 -28.25 -20.99 -19.21
CA LYS A 100 -29.49 -20.21 -19.24
C LYS A 100 -29.29 -18.88 -19.97
N PRO A 101 -30.33 -18.30 -20.60
CA PRO A 101 -30.23 -16.98 -21.19
C PRO A 101 -29.79 -15.95 -20.15
N LYS A 102 -28.74 -15.17 -20.43
CA LYS A 102 -28.33 -14.10 -19.51
C LYS A 102 -29.50 -13.12 -19.33
N ARG A 103 -29.85 -12.83 -18.09
CA ARG A 103 -30.88 -11.83 -17.76
C ARG A 103 -30.44 -10.47 -18.32
N ALA A 104 -31.32 -9.84 -19.10
CA ALA A 104 -31.09 -8.47 -19.58
C ALA A 104 -31.02 -7.52 -18.38
N LEU A 105 -29.84 -6.99 -18.14
CA LEU A 105 -29.61 -5.89 -17.20
C LEU A 105 -29.78 -4.57 -17.95
N ALA A 106 -30.25 -3.53 -17.26
CA ALA A 106 -30.22 -2.17 -17.80
C ALA A 106 -28.77 -1.79 -18.17
N PRO A 107 -28.54 -1.05 -19.27
CA PRO A 107 -27.20 -0.59 -19.66
C PRO A 107 -26.42 0.06 -18.52
N GLU A 108 -27.08 0.93 -17.75
CA GLU A 108 -26.53 1.62 -16.58
C GLU A 108 -26.03 0.65 -15.50
N ALA A 109 -26.74 -0.47 -15.29
CA ALA A 109 -26.34 -1.47 -14.31
C ALA A 109 -25.10 -2.27 -14.77
N ILE A 110 -24.91 -2.43 -16.08
CA ILE A 110 -23.72 -3.08 -16.65
C ILE A 110 -22.53 -2.12 -16.57
N GLU A 111 -22.72 -0.84 -16.92
CA GLU A 111 -21.69 0.20 -16.81
C GLU A 111 -21.20 0.37 -15.36
N LYS A 112 -22.13 0.39 -14.39
CA LYS A 112 -21.78 0.43 -12.97
C LYS A 112 -20.95 -0.78 -12.53
N LYS A 113 -21.26 -1.98 -13.03
CA LYS A 113 -20.47 -3.19 -12.74
C LYS A 113 -19.08 -3.12 -13.35
N ILE A 114 -18.95 -2.63 -14.58
CA ILE A 114 -17.66 -2.44 -15.25
C ILE A 114 -16.78 -1.50 -14.41
N SER A 115 -17.31 -0.33 -14.04
CA SER A 115 -16.59 0.66 -13.23
C SER A 115 -16.12 0.08 -11.88
N GLN A 116 -16.96 -0.70 -11.20
CA GLN A 116 -16.57 -1.37 -9.95
C GLN A 116 -15.44 -2.38 -10.13
N ILE A 117 -15.42 -3.13 -11.23
CA ILE A 117 -14.37 -4.10 -11.52
C ILE A 117 -13.08 -3.36 -11.93
N GLU A 118 -13.17 -2.27 -12.69
CA GLU A 118 -12.03 -1.43 -13.08
C GLU A 118 -11.30 -0.87 -11.85
N THR A 119 -12.03 -0.27 -10.90
CA THR A 119 -11.43 0.20 -9.63
C THR A 119 -10.73 -0.93 -8.87
N LYS A 120 -11.29 -2.15 -8.92
CA LYS A 120 -10.66 -3.31 -8.28
C LYS A 120 -9.38 -3.74 -9.00
N VAL A 121 -9.37 -3.73 -10.33
CA VAL A 121 -8.19 -4.03 -11.15
C VAL A 121 -7.08 -3.02 -10.86
N GLU A 122 -7.40 -1.73 -10.87
CA GLU A 122 -6.46 -0.65 -10.56
C GLU A 122 -5.81 -0.84 -9.19
N LYS A 123 -6.62 -1.13 -8.16
CA LYS A 123 -6.10 -1.45 -6.83
C LYS A 123 -5.15 -2.65 -6.83
N MET A 124 -5.51 -3.74 -7.52
CA MET A 124 -4.68 -4.95 -7.57
C MET A 124 -3.37 -4.72 -8.33
N GLU A 125 -3.38 -3.87 -9.37
CA GLU A 125 -2.17 -3.48 -10.11
C GLU A 125 -1.24 -2.63 -9.24
N MET A 126 -1.77 -1.70 -8.46
CA MET A 126 -0.99 -0.92 -7.48
C MET A 126 -0.37 -1.82 -6.40
N ASP A 127 -1.14 -2.77 -5.84
CA ASP A 127 -0.65 -3.72 -4.84
C ASP A 127 0.46 -4.61 -5.42
N LYS A 128 0.30 -5.07 -6.67
CA LYS A 128 1.32 -5.85 -7.40
C LYS A 128 2.60 -5.04 -7.57
N LYS A 129 2.52 -3.79 -8.02
CA LYS A 129 3.68 -2.91 -8.21
C LYS A 129 4.42 -2.69 -6.89
N THR A 130 3.68 -2.36 -5.83
CA THR A 130 4.24 -2.15 -4.49
C THR A 130 4.99 -3.38 -4.00
N LYS A 131 4.43 -4.57 -4.23
CA LYS A 131 5.04 -5.83 -3.83
C LYS A 131 6.34 -6.12 -4.58
N GLU A 132 6.37 -5.83 -5.87
CA GLU A 132 7.55 -5.95 -6.70
C GLU A 132 8.65 -4.99 -6.27
N ASP A 133 8.30 -3.72 -6.04
CA ASP A 133 9.22 -2.66 -5.61
C ASP A 133 9.86 -2.92 -4.24
N LEU A 134 9.19 -3.72 -3.40
CA LEU A 134 9.64 -4.06 -2.05
C LEU A 134 10.23 -5.47 -1.93
N LYS A 135 10.40 -6.21 -3.04
CA LYS A 135 10.81 -7.62 -2.98
C LYS A 135 12.19 -7.81 -2.36
N THR A 136 13.11 -6.85 -2.54
CA THR A 136 14.50 -6.89 -2.05
C THR A 136 14.77 -6.06 -0.79
N VAL A 137 13.77 -5.38 -0.21
CA VAL A 137 13.97 -4.45 0.92
C VAL A 137 13.20 -4.90 2.17
N ALA A 138 13.86 -4.90 3.32
CA ALA A 138 13.29 -5.29 4.61
C ALA A 138 12.89 -4.05 5.45
N LEU A 139 11.64 -3.59 5.24
CA LEU A 139 11.08 -2.41 5.92
C LEU A 139 10.89 -2.55 7.43
N GLY A 140 10.78 -3.78 7.94
CA GLY A 140 10.56 -4.01 9.38
C GLY A 140 11.79 -3.69 10.22
N THR A 141 12.99 -3.95 9.69
CA THR A 141 14.24 -3.78 10.43
C THR A 141 14.52 -2.31 10.73
N SER A 142 14.35 -1.42 9.75
CA SER A 142 14.48 0.04 9.94
C SER A 142 13.48 0.52 10.98
N LYS A 143 12.21 0.19 10.77
CA LYS A 143 11.09 0.62 11.62
C LYS A 143 11.23 0.26 13.10
N ILE A 144 11.80 -0.91 13.40
CA ILE A 144 11.84 -1.45 14.76
C ILE A 144 13.15 -1.09 15.50
N ASN A 145 14.25 -0.88 14.78
CA ASN A 145 15.59 -0.81 15.38
C ASN A 145 16.38 0.46 15.05
N TYR A 146 16.00 1.22 14.03
CA TYR A 146 16.79 2.36 13.54
C TYR A 146 16.02 3.67 13.46
N LEU A 147 14.68 3.62 13.49
CA LEU A 147 13.83 4.80 13.57
C LEU A 147 13.49 5.12 15.02
N ASP A 148 13.61 6.40 15.41
CA ASP A 148 13.00 6.89 16.63
C ASP A 148 11.47 6.84 16.50
N PRO A 149 10.75 6.02 17.32
CA PRO A 149 9.31 5.86 17.20
C PRO A 149 8.55 7.17 17.46
N ARG A 150 9.14 8.14 18.18
CA ARG A 150 8.52 9.44 18.47
C ARG A 150 8.27 10.25 17.21
N ILE A 151 9.14 10.15 16.20
CA ILE A 151 8.94 10.79 14.88
C ILE A 151 7.61 10.30 14.28
N THR A 152 7.40 8.98 14.30
CA THR A 152 6.19 8.38 13.75
C THR A 152 4.94 8.74 14.56
N VAL A 153 5.04 8.76 15.88
CA VAL A 153 3.92 9.13 16.76
C VAL A 153 3.55 10.60 16.56
N ALA A 154 4.53 11.50 16.57
CA ALA A 154 4.33 12.93 16.35
C ALA A 154 3.67 13.18 14.99
N TRP A 155 4.20 12.56 13.92
CA TRP A 155 3.60 12.63 12.59
C TRP A 155 2.16 12.11 12.55
N CYS A 156 1.86 10.99 13.22
CA CYS A 156 0.50 10.45 13.28
C CYS A 156 -0.46 11.42 14.00
N LYS A 157 -0.02 12.07 15.08
CA LYS A 157 -0.82 13.08 15.80
C LYS A 157 -1.07 14.31 14.93
N THR A 158 -0.02 14.84 14.28
CA THR A 158 -0.09 16.05 13.46
C THR A 158 -0.99 15.89 12.24
N HIS A 159 -0.96 14.72 11.59
CA HIS A 159 -1.72 14.49 10.35
C HIS A 159 -2.99 13.65 10.55
N GLU A 160 -3.41 13.43 11.80
CA GLU A 160 -4.61 12.66 12.18
C GLU A 160 -4.63 11.24 11.59
N VAL A 161 -3.46 10.59 11.54
CA VAL A 161 -3.32 9.22 11.05
C VAL A 161 -3.42 8.26 12.23
N PRO A 162 -4.37 7.29 12.22
CA PRO A 162 -4.44 6.30 13.29
C PRO A 162 -3.15 5.47 13.36
N ILE A 163 -2.51 5.44 14.52
CA ILE A 163 -1.20 4.83 14.71
C ILE A 163 -1.18 3.34 14.34
N GLU A 164 -2.32 2.65 14.46
CA GLU A 164 -2.50 1.23 14.11
C GLU A 164 -2.40 0.97 12.60
N LYS A 165 -2.50 2.02 11.77
CA LYS A 165 -2.22 1.92 10.33
C LYS A 165 -0.72 1.84 10.05
N ILE A 166 0.11 2.31 10.98
CA ILE A 166 1.56 2.37 10.83
C ILE A 166 2.25 1.30 11.66
N PHE A 167 1.92 1.19 12.95
CA PHE A 167 2.48 0.21 13.87
C PHE A 167 1.50 -0.94 14.15
N SER A 168 2.01 -2.17 14.06
CA SER A 168 1.26 -3.34 14.50
C SER A 168 1.14 -3.35 16.03
N LYS A 169 0.19 -4.13 16.58
CA LYS A 169 0.02 -4.29 18.03
C LYS A 169 1.32 -4.63 18.77
N THR A 170 2.16 -5.48 18.18
CA THR A 170 3.47 -5.87 18.74
C THR A 170 4.44 -4.69 18.77
N ILE A 171 4.45 -3.85 17.73
CA ILE A 171 5.32 -2.66 17.67
C ILE A 171 4.84 -1.60 18.66
N LEU A 172 3.53 -1.40 18.77
CA LEU A 172 2.93 -0.49 19.76
C LEU A 172 3.30 -0.89 21.18
N ALA A 173 3.22 -2.18 21.53
CA ALA A 173 3.61 -2.66 22.84
C ALA A 173 5.10 -2.39 23.16
N LYS A 174 5.99 -2.47 22.16
CA LYS A 174 7.42 -2.14 22.31
C LYS A 174 7.66 -0.63 22.51
N PHE A 175 6.87 0.20 21.83
CA PHE A 175 7.05 1.66 21.78
C PHE A 175 6.02 2.43 22.59
N GLY A 176 5.40 1.81 23.59
CA GLY A 176 4.42 2.48 24.46
C GLY A 176 4.95 3.77 25.09
N TRP A 177 6.24 3.80 25.44
CA TRP A 177 6.92 4.97 25.99
C TRP A 177 7.00 6.18 25.04
N ALA A 178 6.83 5.97 23.72
CA ALA A 178 6.89 7.03 22.73
C ALA A 178 5.53 7.68 22.45
N MET A 179 4.44 7.11 22.99
CA MET A 179 3.07 7.55 22.69
C MET A 179 2.74 8.93 23.27
N ASP A 180 3.42 9.34 24.33
CA ASP A 180 3.17 10.61 25.04
C ASP A 180 3.88 11.81 24.38
N VAL A 181 4.61 11.62 23.28
CA VAL A 181 5.35 12.72 22.64
C VAL A 181 4.42 13.78 22.03
N GLU A 182 4.80 15.05 22.10
CA GLU A 182 4.05 16.15 21.48
C GLU A 182 4.04 16.06 19.94
N PRO A 183 2.99 16.58 19.26
CA PRO A 183 2.87 16.52 17.80
C PRO A 183 3.96 17.29 17.04
N ASP A 184 4.57 18.30 17.66
CA ASP A 184 5.60 19.16 17.07
C ASP A 184 7.03 18.62 17.24
N PHE A 185 7.19 17.42 17.81
CA PHE A 185 8.49 16.79 17.99
C PHE A 185 9.25 16.63 16.67
N ARG A 186 10.52 17.03 16.69
CA ARG A 186 11.51 16.87 15.63
C ARG A 186 12.76 16.19 16.20
N PHE A 187 13.40 15.32 15.41
CA PHE A 187 14.56 14.54 15.84
C PHE A 187 15.89 15.30 15.73
#